data_AF-A0A8J5FRP3-F1
#
_entry.id   AF-A0A8J5FRP3-F1
#
_cell.length_a   1.000
_cell.length_b   1.000
_cell.length_c   1.000
_cell.angle_alpha   90.00
_cell.angle_beta   90.00
_cell.angle_gamma   90.00
#
_symmetry.space_group_name_H-M   'P 1'
#
loop_
_entity.id
_entity.type
_entity.pdbx_description
1 polymer ?
#
loop_
_entity_poly.entity_id
_entity_poly.type
_entity_poly.pdbx_seq_one_letter_code
_entity_poly.pdbx_strand_id
1 'polypeptide(L)'
;MSVPVMGIAPDSKASIESVYNAALALGIANQLTNILREVREDSRRGRVYLPQDELSRAGVSGDDIFQGKVTERWRNFMKGQIKRARMFFVEAEKGIYELNSASRWPV
;
A
#
# COMPACT_ATOMS: atom_id res chain seq x y z
N MET A 1 2.44 14.90 -3.14
CA MET A 1 1.99 16.00 -4.04
C MET A 1 0.55 16.45 -3.78
N SER A 2 -0.30 15.70 -3.06
CA SER A 2 -1.70 16.11 -2.80
C SER A 2 -1.91 17.02 -1.59
N VAL A 3 -1.01 17.00 -0.58
CA VAL A 3 -1.20 17.77 0.68
C VAL A 3 -1.43 19.27 0.44
N PRO A 4 -0.70 19.98 -0.44
CA PRO A 4 -0.99 21.40 -0.73
C PRO A 4 -2.39 21.64 -1.33
N VAL A 5 -2.95 20.65 -2.04
CA VAL A 5 -4.28 20.73 -2.65
C VAL A 5 -5.36 20.43 -1.60
N MET A 6 -5.15 19.40 -0.78
CA MET A 6 -6.09 19.00 0.27
C MET A 6 -6.12 19.99 1.44
N GLY A 7 -5.00 20.67 1.71
CA GLY A 7 -4.87 21.66 2.77
C GLY A 7 -4.76 21.04 4.16
N ILE A 8 -3.91 21.64 4.99
CA ILE A 8 -3.81 21.33 6.43
C ILE A 8 -4.81 22.21 7.16
N ALA A 9 -5.50 21.67 8.16
CA ALA A 9 -6.45 22.44 8.95
C ALA A 9 -5.74 23.60 9.69
N PRO A 10 -6.30 24.82 9.73
CA PRO A 10 -5.65 25.96 10.40
C PRO A 10 -5.40 25.76 11.89
N ASP A 11 -6.20 24.91 12.54
CA ASP A 11 -6.13 24.54 13.96
C ASP A 11 -5.33 23.24 14.21
N SER A 12 -4.79 22.62 13.17
CA SER A 12 -3.91 21.45 13.30
C SER A 12 -2.69 21.81 14.15
N LYS A 13 -2.38 20.93 15.10
CA LYS A 13 -1.18 21.02 15.94
C LYS A 13 -0.04 20.13 15.45
N ALA A 14 -0.29 19.32 14.40
CA ALA A 14 0.71 18.45 13.83
C ALA A 14 1.79 19.25 13.09
N SER A 15 3.02 18.73 13.05
CA SER A 15 4.03 19.29 12.18
C SER A 15 3.66 19.04 10.71
N ILE A 16 4.07 19.95 9.83
CA ILE A 16 3.90 19.78 8.38
C ILE A 16 4.50 18.45 7.94
N GLU A 17 5.68 18.10 8.44
CA GLU A 17 6.35 16.84 8.14
C GLU A 17 5.49 15.62 8.48
N SER A 18 4.84 15.61 9.66
CA SER A 18 3.94 14.52 10.07
C SER A 18 2.78 14.32 9.10
N VAL A 19 2.14 15.42 8.67
CA VAL A 19 1.03 15.37 7.71
C VAL A 19 1.49 14.83 6.35
N TYR A 20 2.68 15.23 5.91
CA TYR A 20 3.27 14.72 4.67
C TYR A 20 3.63 13.23 4.77
N ASN A 21 4.13 12.78 5.92
CA ASN A 21 4.43 11.37 6.16
C ASN A 21 3.16 10.50 6.14
N ALA A 22 2.06 10.98 6.72
CA ALA A 22 0.77 10.29 6.65
C ALA A 22 0.24 10.21 5.19
N ALA A 23 0.36 11.30 4.42
CA ALA A 23 -0.01 11.29 3.01
C ALA A 23 0.88 10.36 2.17
N LEU A 24 2.17 10.28 2.48
CA LEU A 24 3.10 9.32 1.87
C LEU A 24 2.69 7.88 2.21
N ALA A 25 2.36 7.60 3.47
CA ALA A 25 1.88 6.30 3.89
C ALA A 25 0.62 5.87 3.12
N LEU A 26 -0.33 6.79 2.91
CA LEU A 26 -1.52 6.52 2.09
C LEU A 26 -1.16 6.14 0.65
N GLY A 27 -0.25 6.89 0.04
CA GLY A 27 0.23 6.60 -1.32
C GLY A 27 0.88 5.22 -1.43
N ILE A 28 1.69 4.84 -0.43
CA ILE A 28 2.31 3.52 -0.35
C ILE A 28 1.25 2.44 -0.18
N ALA A 29 0.29 2.62 0.73
CA ALA A 29 -0.78 1.65 0.98
C ALA A 29 -1.62 1.38 -0.28
N ASN A 30 -1.98 2.44 -1.01
CA ASN A 30 -2.71 2.35 -2.26
C ASN A 30 -1.90 1.63 -3.35
N GLN A 31 -0.61 1.93 -3.48
CA GLN A 31 0.20 1.23 -4.50
C GLN A 31 0.46 -0.23 -4.16
N LEU A 32 0.70 -0.56 -2.89
CA LEU A 32 0.75 -1.96 -2.48
C LEU A 32 -0.57 -2.66 -2.81
N THR A 33 -1.71 -2.02 -2.56
CA THR A 33 -3.03 -2.58 -2.88
C THR A 33 -3.21 -2.82 -4.39
N ASN A 34 -2.79 -1.88 -5.24
CA ASN A 34 -2.82 -2.07 -6.69
C ASN A 34 -1.98 -3.28 -7.12
N ILE A 35 -0.73 -3.37 -6.66
CA ILE A 35 0.17 -4.50 -6.94
C ILE A 35 -0.49 -5.83 -6.53
N LEU A 36 -1.06 -5.91 -5.33
CA LEU A 36 -1.65 -7.15 -4.81
C LEU A 36 -2.92 -7.57 -5.54
N ARG A 37 -3.73 -6.60 -6.02
CA ARG A 37 -4.95 -6.87 -6.79
C ARG A 37 -4.64 -7.34 -8.21
N GLU A 38 -3.54 -6.86 -8.80
CA GLU A 38 -3.25 -6.97 -10.24
C GLU A 38 -2.22 -8.04 -10.59
N VAL A 39 -1.67 -8.78 -9.61
CA VAL A 39 -0.65 -9.84 -9.81
C VAL A 39 -0.92 -10.73 -11.04
N ARG A 40 -2.16 -11.21 -11.23
CA ARG A 40 -2.50 -12.10 -12.36
C ARG A 40 -2.45 -11.39 -13.71
N GLU A 41 -2.90 -10.14 -13.76
CA GLU A 41 -2.88 -9.35 -14.99
C GLU A 41 -1.44 -8.93 -15.34
N ASP A 42 -0.67 -8.54 -14.33
CA ASP A 42 0.75 -8.21 -14.49
C ASP A 42 1.57 -9.42 -14.94
N SER A 43 1.32 -10.60 -14.37
CA SER A 43 2.07 -11.82 -14.75
C SER A 43 1.81 -12.23 -16.20
N ARG A 44 0.59 -12.04 -16.72
CA ARG A 44 0.27 -12.24 -18.15
C ARG A 44 1.04 -11.30 -19.07
N ARG A 45 1.47 -10.14 -18.56
CA ARG A 45 2.31 -9.17 -19.27
C ARG A 45 3.81 -9.39 -19.03
N GLY A 46 4.19 -10.49 -18.39
CA GLY A 46 5.58 -10.82 -18.08
C GLY A 46 6.16 -10.02 -16.91
N ARG A 47 5.32 -9.46 -16.03
CA ARG A 47 5.75 -8.58 -14.93
C ARG A 47 5.42 -9.18 -13.56
N VAL A 48 6.35 -9.03 -12.62
CA VAL A 48 6.16 -9.39 -11.21
C VAL A 48 6.73 -8.29 -10.34
N TYR A 49 5.87 -7.56 -9.63
CA TYR A 49 6.24 -6.44 -8.75
C TYR A 49 6.44 -6.83 -7.29
N LEU A 50 6.21 -8.10 -6.96
CA LEU A 50 6.36 -8.62 -5.61
C LEU A 50 7.84 -8.73 -5.20
N PRO A 51 8.20 -8.54 -3.92
CA PRO A 51 9.58 -8.63 -3.46
C PRO A 51 10.16 -10.04 -3.70
N GLN A 52 11.21 -10.12 -4.52
CA GLN A 52 11.77 -11.39 -4.98
C GLN A 52 12.47 -12.18 -3.87
N ASP A 53 13.13 -11.47 -2.95
CA ASP A 53 13.78 -12.07 -1.79
C ASP A 53 12.75 -12.69 -0.83
N GLU A 54 11.60 -12.02 -0.62
CA GLU A 54 10.52 -12.54 0.21
C GLU A 54 9.78 -13.72 -0.44
N LEU A 55 9.57 -13.67 -1.76
CA LEU A 55 9.02 -14.80 -2.53
C LEU A 55 9.93 -16.04 -2.39
N SER A 56 11.25 -15.84 -2.54
CA SER A 56 12.25 -16.90 -2.38
C SER A 56 12.21 -17.49 -0.97
N ARG A 57 12.18 -16.66 0.08
CA ARG A 57 12.05 -17.11 1.49
C ARG A 57 10.74 -17.86 1.75
N ALA A 58 9.65 -17.47 1.09
CA ALA A 58 8.37 -18.15 1.17
C ALA A 58 8.33 -19.45 0.34
N GLY A 59 9.36 -19.74 -0.45
CA GLY A 59 9.43 -20.89 -1.34
C GLY A 59 8.37 -20.84 -2.44
N VAL A 60 8.10 -19.63 -2.96
CA VAL A 60 7.24 -19.36 -4.12
C VAL A 60 8.12 -18.97 -5.28
N SER A 61 8.06 -19.71 -6.39
CA SER A 61 8.83 -19.39 -7.59
C SER A 61 8.10 -18.40 -8.49
N GLY A 62 8.84 -17.72 -9.38
CA GLY A 62 8.24 -16.91 -10.45
C GLY A 62 7.32 -17.73 -11.36
N ASP A 63 7.69 -18.97 -11.67
CA ASP A 63 6.88 -19.88 -12.49
C ASP A 63 5.54 -20.21 -11.83
N ASP A 64 5.50 -20.36 -10.51
CA ASP A 64 4.24 -20.56 -9.79
C ASP A 64 3.29 -19.36 -9.95
N ILE A 65 3.85 -18.14 -10.01
CA ILE A 65 3.10 -16.90 -10.24
C ILE A 65 2.60 -16.83 -11.69
N PHE A 66 3.47 -17.13 -12.68
CA PHE A 66 3.09 -17.12 -14.10
C PHE A 66 2.04 -18.19 -14.43
N GLN A 67 2.11 -19.35 -13.78
CA GLN A 67 1.10 -20.41 -13.89
C GLN A 67 -0.16 -20.13 -13.05
N GLY A 68 -0.17 -19.06 -12.25
CA GLY A 68 -1.31 -18.65 -11.44
C GLY A 68 -1.68 -19.65 -10.33
N LYS A 69 -0.69 -20.38 -9.79
CA LYS A 69 -0.89 -21.37 -8.73
C LYS A 69 -1.14 -20.70 -7.38
N VAL A 70 -2.28 -21.03 -6.77
CA VAL A 70 -2.67 -20.52 -5.44
C VAL A 70 -2.37 -21.58 -4.38
N THR A 71 -1.10 -21.73 -4.02
CA THR A 71 -0.63 -22.66 -2.98
C THR A 71 -0.80 -22.09 -1.58
N GLU A 72 -0.61 -22.90 -0.53
CA GLU A 72 -0.63 -22.39 0.85
C GLU A 72 0.54 -21.45 1.15
N ARG A 73 1.71 -21.70 0.56
CA ARG A 73 2.87 -20.80 0.62
C ARG A 73 2.53 -19.43 0.01
N TRP A 74 1.87 -19.42 -1.14
CA TRP A 74 1.36 -18.21 -1.77
C TRP A 74 0.36 -17.46 -0.87
N ARG A 75 -0.63 -18.16 -0.29
CA ARG A 75 -1.60 -17.53 0.61
C ARG A 75 -0.92 -16.90 1.82
N ASN A 76 0.05 -17.58 2.42
CA ASN A 76 0.78 -17.06 3.58
C ASN A 76 1.68 -15.87 3.22
N PHE A 77 2.35 -15.93 2.07
CA PHE A 77 3.07 -14.78 1.52
C PHE A 77 2.14 -13.56 1.32
N MET A 78 1.00 -13.76 0.66
CA MET A 78 0.04 -12.69 0.39
C MET A 78 -0.58 -12.11 1.67
N LYS A 79 -0.85 -12.92 2.70
CA LYS A 79 -1.28 -12.42 4.02
C LYS A 79 -0.25 -11.44 4.61
N GLY A 80 1.04 -11.73 4.44
CA GLY A 80 2.12 -10.83 4.86
C GLY A 80 2.10 -9.49 4.13
N GLN A 81 1.95 -9.51 2.81
CA GLN A 81 1.88 -8.27 2.02
C GLN A 81 0.60 -7.47 2.29
N ILE A 82 -0.54 -8.14 2.48
CA ILE A 82 -1.81 -7.49 2.89
C ILE A 82 -1.64 -6.83 4.26
N LYS A 83 -1.00 -7.51 5.21
CA LYS A 83 -0.69 -6.93 6.52
C LYS A 83 0.18 -5.68 6.38
N ARG A 84 1.19 -5.71 5.51
CA ARG A 84 2.05 -4.54 5.21
C ARG A 84 1.24 -3.37 4.67
N ALA A 85 0.37 -3.58 3.68
CA ALA A 85 -0.49 -2.53 3.14
C ALA A 85 -1.39 -1.93 4.24
N ARG A 86 -2.00 -2.78 5.08
CA ARG A 86 -2.82 -2.33 6.21
C ARG A 86 -2.06 -1.50 7.25
N MET A 87 -0.80 -1.83 7.54
CA MET A 87 0.03 -1.02 8.43
C MET A 87 0.20 0.41 7.91
N PHE A 88 0.38 0.57 6.59
CA PHE A 88 0.47 1.90 5.99
C PHE A 88 -0.87 2.65 5.97
N PHE A 89 -2.00 1.95 5.80
CA PHE A 89 -3.32 2.57 5.98
C PHE A 89 -3.52 3.09 7.41
N VAL A 90 -3.15 2.31 8.42
CA VAL A 90 -3.22 2.76 9.83
C VAL A 90 -2.32 3.97 10.08
N GLU A 91 -1.13 4.01 9.47
CA GLU A 91 -0.24 5.18 9.57
C GLU A 91 -0.84 6.41 8.88
N ALA A 92 -1.47 6.22 7.72
CA ALA A 92 -2.14 7.28 6.97
C ALA A 92 -3.34 7.87 7.73
N GLU A 93 -4.15 7.04 8.38
CA GLU A 93 -5.33 7.45 9.13
C GLU A 93 -5.01 8.50 10.21
N LYS A 94 -3.82 8.41 10.82
CA LYS A 94 -3.35 9.39 11.82
C LYS A 94 -3.32 10.82 11.28
N GLY A 95 -3.06 11.00 9.98
CA GLY A 95 -3.00 12.32 9.34
C GLY A 95 -4.32 12.83 8.79
N ILE A 96 -5.35 11.98 8.65
CA ILE A 96 -6.65 12.40 8.08
C ILE A 96 -7.27 13.52 8.92
N TYR A 97 -7.18 13.42 10.24
CA TYR A 97 -7.72 14.42 11.16
C TYR A 97 -6.98 15.77 11.11
N GLU A 98 -5.78 15.82 10.53
CA GLU A 98 -4.98 17.03 10.39
C GLU A 98 -5.30 17.80 9.10
N LEU A 99 -6.04 17.20 8.17
CA LEU A 99 -6.52 17.85 6.95
C LEU A 99 -7.72 18.77 7.24
N ASN A 100 -7.97 19.74 6.36
CA ASN A 100 -9.20 20.52 6.38
C ASN A 100 -10.44 19.59 6.34
N SER A 101 -11.47 19.89 7.14
CA SER A 101 -12.66 19.05 7.29
C SER A 101 -13.33 18.67 5.96
N ALA A 102 -13.38 19.59 4.99
CA ALA A 102 -13.93 19.34 3.66
C ALA A 102 -13.12 18.28 2.86
N SER A 103 -11.82 18.18 3.14
CA SER A 103 -10.89 17.26 2.47
C SER A 103 -10.75 15.91 3.16
N ARG A 104 -11.37 15.71 4.33
CA ARG A 104 -11.28 14.43 5.07
C ARG A 104 -12.15 13.33 4.49
N TRP A 105 -13.30 13.69 3.91
CA TRP A 105 -14.27 12.73 3.38
C TRP A 105 -13.81 11.92 2.14
N PRO A 106 -13.09 12.51 1.17
CA PRO A 106 -12.61 11.76 0.00
C PRO A 106 -11.34 10.94 0.26
N VAL A 107 -10.81 10.92 1.49
CA VAL A 107 -9.56 10.25 1.89
C VAL A 107 -9.89 9.04 2.75
#